data_AF-A0AAW4E0U4-F1
#
_entry.id   AF-A0AAW4E0U4-F1
#
_cell.length_a   1.000
_cell.length_b   1.000
_cell.length_c   1.000
_cell.angle_alpha   90.00
_cell.angle_beta   90.00
_cell.angle_gamma   90.00
#
_symmetry.space_group_name_H-M   'P 1'
#
loop_
_entity.id
_entity.type
_entity.pdbx_description
1 polymer ?
#
loop_
_entity_poly.entity_id
_entity_poly.type
_entity_poly.pdbx_seq_one_letter_code
_entity_poly.pdbx_strand_id
1 'polypeptide(L)' 'MHFQWWDNAGISGCVNIDPKWPTTTIHIDANGRIDLNAKGATDVNRFSPCPGEEDDFLGVPKPAVL' A
#
# COMPACT_ATOMS: atom_id res chain seq x y z
N MET A 1 -2.15 -9.40 8.69
CA MET A 1 -0.69 -9.31 8.50
C MET A 1 -0.32 -7.84 8.32
N HIS A 2 0.80 -7.42 8.86
CA HIS A 2 1.31 -6.05 8.68
C HIS A 2 2.57 -6.11 7.82
N PHE A 3 2.62 -5.29 6.76
CA PHE A 3 3.75 -5.24 5.84
C PHE A 3 4.18 -3.78 5.65
N GLN A 4 5.48 -3.54 5.78
CA GLN A 4 6.11 -2.22 5.65
C GLN A 4 7.27 -2.33 4.66
N TRP A 5 7.51 -1.28 3.89
CA TRP A 5 8.65 -1.18 2.98
C TRP A 5 9.25 0.22 3.00
N TRP A 6 10.53 0.30 2.64
CA TRP A 6 11.26 1.53 2.45
C TRP A 6 12.43 1.32 1.49
N ASP A 7 12.91 2.41 0.88
CA ASP A 7 14.13 2.44 0.09
C ASP A 7 15.09 3.55 0.56
N ASN A 8 16.24 3.67 -0.12
CA ASN A 8 17.25 4.69 0.18
C ASN A 8 16.90 6.07 -0.40
N ALA A 9 15.90 6.18 -1.28
CA ALA A 9 15.44 7.42 -1.88
C ALA A 9 14.34 8.12 -1.05
N GLY A 10 13.94 7.51 0.08
CA GLY A 10 12.89 8.03 0.96
C GLY A 10 11.49 7.61 0.55
N ILE A 11 11.36 6.64 -0.36
CA ILE A 11 10.09 6.00 -0.67
C ILE A 11 9.80 4.99 0.44
N SER A 12 8.62 5.08 1.03
CA SER A 12 8.15 4.15 2.05
C SER A 12 6.64 4.01 1.99
N GLY A 13 6.14 2.94 2.58
CA GLY A 13 4.72 2.79 2.83
C GLY A 13 4.44 1.57 3.68
N CYS A 14 3.18 1.40 4.04
CA CYS A 14 2.74 0.20 4.70
C CYS A 14 1.29 -0.17 4.36
N VAL A 15 0.96 -1.43 4.68
CA VAL A 15 -0.36 -1.99 4.47
C VAL A 15 -0.70 -3.04 5.50
N ASN A 16 -1.95 -3.01 5.95
CA ASN A 16 -2.56 -4.11 6.67
C ASN A 16 -3.24 -5.04 5.66
N ILE A 17 -2.97 -6.34 5.78
CA ILE A 17 -3.39 -7.36 4.83
C ILE A 17 -4.23 -8.39 5.57
N ASP A 18 -5.41 -8.71 5.06
CA ASP A 18 -6.16 -9.92 5.38
C ASP A 18 -5.71 -11.06 4.44
N PRO A 19 -4.74 -11.90 4.84
CA PRO A 19 -4.08 -12.81 3.92
C PRO A 19 -5.05 -13.85 3.36
N LYS A 20 -4.96 -14.07 2.04
CA LYS A 20 -5.52 -15.24 1.37
C LYS A 20 -4.48 -16.35 1.34
N TRP A 21 -4.86 -17.53 1.81
CA TRP A 21 -4.02 -18.72 1.73
C TRP A 21 -4.18 -19.43 0.37
N PRO A 22 -3.11 -20.00 -0.19
CA PRO A 22 -1.73 -19.98 0.31
C PRO A 22 -0.95 -18.72 -0.06
N THR A 23 -1.49 -17.88 -0.95
CA THR A 23 -0.75 -16.76 -1.56
C THR A 23 -1.63 -15.51 -1.60
N THR A 24 -1.02 -14.40 -1.18
CA THR A 24 -1.55 -13.04 -1.34
C THR A 24 -0.53 -12.25 -2.15
N THR A 25 -0.96 -11.60 -3.23
CA THR A 25 -0.07 -10.85 -4.12
C THR A 25 -0.28 -9.36 -3.95
N ILE A 26 0.83 -8.62 -3.80
CA ILE A 26 0.86 -7.16 -3.67
C ILE A 26 1.78 -6.63 -4.78
N HIS A 27 1.29 -5.66 -5.55
CA HIS A 27 2.11 -4.93 -6.51
C HIS A 27 2.33 -3.51 -5.99
N ILE A 28 3.58 -3.08 -5.96
CA ILE A 28 4.02 -1.74 -5.54
C ILE A 28 4.68 -1.08 -6.75
N ASP A 29 4.26 0.14 -7.07
CA ASP A 29 4.79 0.91 -8.19
C ASP A 29 6.17 1.53 -7.86
N ALA A 30 6.78 2.18 -8.85
CA ALA A 30 8.09 2.81 -8.69
C ALA A 30 8.11 3.99 -7.69
N ASN A 31 6.95 4.48 -7.24
CA ASN A 31 6.82 5.52 -6.22
C ASN A 31 6.48 4.94 -4.84
N GLY A 32 6.51 3.60 -4.70
CA GLY A 32 6.15 2.94 -3.46
C GLY A 32 4.66 2.93 -3.16
N ARG A 33 3.79 3.14 -4.16
CA ARG A 33 2.33 3.10 -3.99
C ARG A 33 1.81 1.74 -4.39
N ILE A 34 0.80 1.25 -3.67
CA ILE A 34 0.12 0.00 -4.02
C ILE A 34 -0.64 0.22 -5.33
N ASP A 35 -0.50 -0.72 -6.26
CA ASP A 35 -1.33 -0.72 -7.47
C ASP A 35 -2.77 -1.11 -7.11
N LEU A 36 -3.64 -0.10 -7.04
CA LEU A 36 -5.07 -0.24 -6.74
C LEU A 36 -5.92 -0.54 -7.98
N ASN A 37 -5.31 -0.75 -9.16
CA ASN A 37 -6.07 -1.02 -10.37
C ASN A 37 -6.85 -2.33 -10.23
N ALA A 38 -8.17 -2.24 -10.29
CA ALA A 38 -9.09 -3.38 -10.17
C ALA A 38 -8.94 -4.44 -11.28
N LYS A 39 -8.23 -4.13 -12.38
CA LYS A 39 -7.85 -5.10 -13.41
C LYS A 39 -6.50 -5.77 -13.15
N GLY A 40 -5.74 -5.31 -12.15
CA GLY A 40 -4.45 -5.84 -11.75
C GLY A 40 -4.58 -7.10 -10.89
N ALA A 41 -3.53 -7.91 -10.84
CA ALA A 41 -3.45 -9.13 -10.03
C ALA A 41 -3.29 -8.87 -8.51
N THR A 42 -3.68 -7.68 -8.05
CA THR A 42 -3.58 -7.23 -6.66
C THR A 42 -4.90 -7.51 -5.94
N ASP A 43 -4.85 -8.19 -4.79
CA ASP A 43 -6.02 -8.49 -3.95
C ASP A 43 -6.48 -7.25 -3.14
N VAL A 44 -6.76 -6.13 -3.80
CA VAL A 44 -7.02 -4.80 -3.16
C VAL A 44 -8.10 -4.83 -2.07
N ASN A 45 -9.11 -5.69 -2.19
CA ASN A 45 -10.20 -5.84 -1.21
C ASN A 45 -9.74 -6.42 0.14
N ARG A 46 -8.51 -6.93 0.22
CA ARG A 46 -7.92 -7.51 1.42
C ARG A 46 -6.95 -6.54 2.10
N PHE A 47 -6.75 -5.36 1.53
CA PHE A 47 -5.81 -4.39 2.03
C PHE A 47 -6.55 -3.26 2.72
N SER A 48 -6.01 -2.84 3.86
CA SER A 48 -6.46 -1.66 4.58
C SER A 48 -5.26 -0.77 4.91
N PRO A 49 -5.49 0.55 5.04
CA PRO A 49 -4.44 1.46 5.44
C PRO A 49 -3.86 1.07 6.78
N CYS A 50 -2.60 1.45 6.99
CA CYS A 50 -2.03 1.44 8.32
C CYS A 50 -2.66 2.53 9.18
N PRO A 51 -2.71 2.34 10.51
CA PRO A 51 -3.15 3.40 11.41
C PRO A 51 -2.33 4.68 11.19
N GLY A 52 -2.99 5.78 10.82
CA GLY A 52 -2.36 7.09 10.59
C GLY A 52 -1.86 7.37 9.16
N GLU A 53 -2.03 6.45 8.21
CA GLU A 53 -1.61 6.59 6.80
C GLU A 53 -2.79 6.46 5.81
N GLU A 54 -3.99 6.84 6.22
CA GLU A 54 -5.23 6.66 5.45
C GLU A 54 -5.24 7.46 4.13
N ASP A 55 -4.70 8.68 4.14
CA ASP A 55 -4.63 9.56 2.96
C ASP A 55 -3.68 8.99 1.89
N ASP A 56 -2.50 8.52 2.32
CA ASP A 56 -1.46 7.97 1.43
C ASP A 56 -1.92 6.67 0.76
N PHE A 57 -2.74 5.88 1.45
CA PHE A 57 -3.26 4.60 0.96
C PHE A 57 -4.25 4.73 -0.20
N LEU A 58 -5.05 5.80 -0.23
CA LEU A 58 -6.00 6.06 -1.33
C LEU A 58 -5.34 6.71 -2.55
N GLY A 59 -4.02 6.88 -2.52
CA GLY A 59 -3.28 7.67 -3.53
C GLY A 59 -3.63 9.15 -3.48
N VAL A 60 -4.25 9.62 -2.39
CA VAL A 60 -4.44 11.05 -2.15
C VAL A 60 -3.09 11.57 -1.64
N PRO A 61 -2.44 12.51 -2.33
CA PRO A 61 -1.20 13.06 -1.83
C PRO A 61 -1.46 13.68 -0.45
N LYS A 62 -0.73 13.23 0.58
CA LYS A 62 -0.70 13.90 1.87
C LYS A 62 -0.48 15.40 1.64
N PRO A 63 -1.33 16.29 2.17
CA PRO A 63 -1.06 17.71 2.07
C PRO A 63 0.31 17.97 2.70
N ALA A 64 1.18 18.66 1.96
CA ALA A 64 2.46 19.11 2.50
C ALA A 64 2.17 19.91 3.77
N VAL A 65 2.64 19.42 4.91
CA VAL A 65 2.56 20.15 6.17
C VAL A 65 3.35 21.45 5.98
N LEU A 66 2.65 22.58 6.05
CA LEU A 66 3.20 23.94 6.01
C LEU A 66 4.09 24.24 7.22
#